data_AF-A0A3B8PND6-F1
#
_entry.id   AF-A0A3B8PND6-F1
#
_cell.length_a   1.000
_cell.length_b   1.000
_cell.length_c   1.000
_cell.angle_alpha   90.00
_cell.angle_beta   90.00
_cell.angle_gamma   90.00
#
_symmetry.space_group_name_H-M   'P 1'
#
loop_
_entity.id
_entity.type
_entity.pdbx_description
1 polymer ?
#
loop_
_entity_poly.entity_id
_entity_poly.type
_entity_poly.pdbx_seq_one_letter_code
_entity_poly.pdbx_strand_id
1 'polypeptide(L)'
;KPHTGAHVYFRIPDKPIPARNVRAFPAIYAVADGYVSRIDEYFKLRPIFNRALGKRIANHRYGVTLAIARKDGAAVNFHYSIEPMIDPGDPDFYKPFILVKRGQRVKKGDVIARMYIPPRREFAQNTHIHFNLMDTGKRQFMAPTIFGDKIVGRFHRVWGKRGLDGETRIPPCMGYRLSGPENPFGTGAKKQL
;
A
#
# COMPACT_ATOMS: atom_id res chain seq x y z
N LYS A 1 -18.51 5.13 -5.03
CA LYS A 1 -17.20 5.85 -5.14
C LYS A 1 -16.11 4.79 -5.10
N PRO A 2 -15.34 4.62 -6.19
CA PRO A 2 -14.26 3.64 -6.24
C PRO A 2 -13.20 3.96 -5.18
N HIS A 3 -12.64 2.91 -4.60
CA HIS A 3 -11.60 3.03 -3.58
C HIS A 3 -10.34 3.68 -4.17
N THR A 4 -9.81 4.72 -3.53
CA THR A 4 -8.70 5.53 -4.08
C THR A 4 -7.32 4.90 -3.93
N GLY A 5 -7.22 3.72 -3.31
CA GLY A 5 -5.98 2.95 -3.27
C GLY A 5 -6.20 1.51 -3.66
N ALA A 6 -5.11 0.91 -4.13
CA ALA A 6 -5.09 -0.48 -4.56
C ALA A 6 -4.73 -1.40 -3.40
N HIS A 7 -5.18 -2.66 -3.51
CA HIS A 7 -4.96 -3.67 -2.50
C HIS A 7 -4.11 -4.80 -3.07
N VAL A 8 -3.09 -5.23 -2.32
CA VAL A 8 -2.32 -6.43 -2.62
C VAL A 8 -2.55 -7.43 -1.50
N TYR A 9 -3.12 -8.57 -1.87
CA TYR A 9 -3.35 -9.70 -0.98
C TYR A 9 -2.17 -10.67 -1.04
N PHE A 10 -1.97 -11.39 0.06
CA PHE A 10 -0.88 -12.36 0.19
C PHE A 10 -1.42 -13.78 0.15
N ARG A 11 -0.59 -14.69 -0.36
CA ARG A 11 -0.85 -16.12 -0.19
C ARG A 11 -0.79 -16.44 1.30
N ILE A 12 -1.87 -17.02 1.82
CA ILE A 12 -1.95 -17.43 3.22
C ILE A 12 -1.12 -18.71 3.40
N PRO A 13 -0.16 -18.75 4.33
CA PRO A 13 0.58 -19.96 4.65
C PRO A 13 -0.35 -21.09 5.09
N ASP A 14 0.00 -22.33 4.75
CA ASP A 14 -0.77 -23.51 5.19
C ASP A 14 -0.64 -23.75 6.70
N LYS A 15 0.50 -23.37 7.27
CA LYS A 15 0.78 -23.40 8.71
C LYS A 15 0.99 -21.98 9.25
N PRO A 16 0.42 -21.64 10.42
CA PRO A 16 0.67 -20.35 11.06
C PRO A 16 2.16 -20.10 11.28
N ILE A 17 2.60 -18.88 11.02
CA ILE A 17 3.97 -18.44 11.31
C ILE A 17 3.97 -17.83 12.72
N PRO A 18 4.82 -18.30 13.65
CA PRO A 18 4.95 -17.66 14.95
C PRO A 18 5.36 -16.19 14.81
N ALA A 19 4.67 -15.27 15.50
CA ALA A 19 4.94 -13.82 15.41
C ALA A 19 6.41 -13.46 15.71
N ARG A 20 7.06 -14.20 16.61
CA ARG A 20 8.49 -14.07 16.93
C ARG A 20 9.43 -14.34 15.74
N ASN A 21 8.98 -15.08 14.73
CA ASN A 21 9.76 -15.38 13.52
C ASN A 21 9.45 -14.39 12.40
N VAL A 22 9.74 -13.11 12.65
CA VAL A 22 9.44 -11.99 11.75
C VAL A 22 9.96 -12.21 10.32
N ARG A 23 11.14 -12.83 10.16
CA ARG A 23 11.77 -13.05 8.85
C ARG A 23 11.02 -14.06 7.96
N ALA A 24 10.26 -14.98 8.56
CA ALA A 24 9.47 -15.97 7.83
C ALA A 24 8.21 -15.39 7.19
N PHE A 25 7.76 -14.21 7.64
CA PHE A 25 6.62 -13.53 7.03
C PHE A 25 6.98 -12.94 5.66
N PRO A 26 5.99 -12.79 4.75
CA PRO A 26 6.23 -12.23 3.42
C PRO A 26 6.93 -10.87 3.48
N ALA A 27 7.97 -10.72 2.66
CA ALA A 27 8.68 -9.45 2.52
C ALA A 27 7.81 -8.42 1.78
N ILE A 28 7.87 -7.18 2.25
CA ILE A 28 7.30 -6.02 1.59
C ILE A 28 8.46 -5.19 1.06
N TYR A 29 8.44 -4.91 -0.24
CA TYR A 29 9.55 -4.28 -0.95
C TYR A 29 9.25 -2.81 -1.29
N ALA A 30 10.29 -1.98 -1.27
CA ALA A 30 10.23 -0.64 -1.83
C ALA A 30 9.92 -0.70 -3.33
N VAL A 31 8.86 -0.01 -3.78
CA VAL A 31 8.42 -0.01 -5.19
C VAL A 31 9.26 0.91 -6.06
N ALA A 32 9.95 1.87 -5.44
CA ALA A 32 10.76 2.88 -6.07
C ALA A 32 11.90 3.32 -5.13
N ASP A 33 12.91 3.93 -5.72
CA ASP A 33 13.94 4.66 -4.98
C ASP A 33 13.31 5.85 -4.22
N GLY A 34 13.84 6.16 -3.04
CA GLY A 34 13.37 7.28 -2.27
C GLY A 34 13.91 7.30 -0.85
N TYR A 35 13.15 7.91 0.05
CA TYR A 35 13.42 7.86 1.48
C TYR A 35 12.14 7.68 2.29
N VAL A 36 12.27 7.08 3.47
CA VAL A 36 11.16 6.89 4.41
C VAL A 36 10.76 8.24 5.00
N SER A 37 9.61 8.78 4.58
CA SER A 37 9.11 10.07 5.06
C SER A 37 8.29 9.94 6.34
N ARG A 38 7.65 8.78 6.57
CA ARG A 38 6.82 8.50 7.75
C ARG A 38 6.78 7.00 8.06
N ILE A 39 6.64 6.69 9.34
CA ILE A 39 6.34 5.36 9.88
C ILE A 39 5.07 5.48 10.72
N ASP A 40 4.16 4.52 10.54
CA ASP A 40 3.03 4.28 11.43
C ASP A 40 3.29 2.96 12.15
N GLU A 41 3.57 2.99 13.45
CA GLU A 41 3.90 1.77 14.20
C GLU A 41 2.64 1.01 14.64
N TYR A 42 1.56 1.76 14.93
CA TYR A 42 0.30 1.20 15.40
C TYR A 42 -0.83 2.21 15.17
N PHE A 43 -1.78 1.91 14.30
CA PHE A 43 -2.86 2.84 13.96
C PHE A 43 -4.21 2.13 13.90
N LYS A 44 -5.14 2.58 14.73
CA LYS A 44 -6.52 2.08 14.77
C LYS A 44 -7.32 2.60 13.58
N LEU A 45 -7.78 1.69 12.73
CA LEU A 45 -8.75 2.01 11.69
C LEU A 45 -10.18 2.03 12.24
N ARG A 46 -11.07 2.69 11.50
CA ARG A 46 -12.50 2.69 11.80
C ARG A 46 -13.00 1.24 11.85
N PRO A 47 -13.80 0.85 12.85
CA PRO A 47 -14.34 -0.50 12.92
C PRO A 47 -15.15 -0.84 11.68
N ILE A 48 -14.92 -2.02 11.12
CA ILE A 48 -15.69 -2.59 10.00
C ILE A 48 -16.43 -3.82 10.48
N PHE A 49 -17.57 -4.13 9.87
CA PHE A 49 -18.31 -5.36 10.17
C PHE A 49 -17.55 -6.55 9.59
N ASN A 50 -17.09 -7.46 10.43
CA ASN A 50 -16.48 -8.71 10.00
C ASN A 50 -17.57 -9.79 9.95
N ARG A 51 -17.90 -10.20 8.72
CA ARG A 51 -18.96 -11.19 8.47
C ARG A 51 -18.64 -12.56 9.07
N ALA A 52 -17.38 -12.98 9.09
CA ALA A 52 -16.98 -14.27 9.65
C ALA A 52 -17.16 -14.33 11.18
N LEU A 53 -17.12 -13.16 11.85
CA LEU A 53 -17.26 -13.05 13.30
C LEU A 53 -18.64 -12.57 13.76
N GLY A 54 -19.51 -12.15 12.83
CA GLY A 54 -20.80 -11.56 13.15
C GLY A 54 -20.72 -10.25 13.97
N LYS A 55 -19.58 -9.57 14.00
CA LYS A 55 -19.38 -8.36 14.82
C LYS A 55 -18.49 -7.32 14.16
N ARG A 56 -18.59 -6.06 14.64
CA ARG A 56 -17.68 -4.99 14.24
C ARG A 56 -16.34 -5.12 14.96
N ILE A 57 -15.26 -5.07 14.22
CA ILE A 57 -13.89 -5.10 14.76
C ILE A 57 -13.10 -3.93 14.20
N ALA A 58 -12.24 -3.34 15.02
CA ALA A 58 -11.23 -2.40 14.56
C ALA A 58 -9.99 -3.18 14.11
N ASN A 59 -9.46 -2.82 12.95
CA ASN A 59 -8.14 -3.27 12.51
C ASN A 59 -7.08 -2.31 13.07
N HIS A 60 -5.98 -2.83 13.60
CA HIS A 60 -4.78 -2.05 13.86
C HIS A 60 -3.75 -2.33 12.79
N ARG A 61 -3.44 -1.29 12.03
CA ARG A 61 -2.46 -1.32 10.95
C ARG A 61 -1.13 -0.74 11.40
N TYR A 62 -0.09 -1.02 10.63
CA TYR A 62 1.18 -0.30 10.63
C TYR A 62 1.46 0.17 9.21
N GLY A 63 2.52 0.94 9.01
CA GLY A 63 2.79 1.45 7.68
C GLY A 63 4.12 2.14 7.51
N VAL A 64 4.54 2.18 6.25
CA VAL A 64 5.74 2.87 5.79
C VAL A 64 5.30 3.84 4.71
N THR A 65 5.74 5.09 4.76
CA THR A 65 5.55 6.03 3.66
C THR A 65 6.90 6.37 3.06
N LEU A 66 7.00 6.22 1.74
CA LEU A 66 8.18 6.62 0.98
C LEU A 66 7.88 7.94 0.26
N ALA A 67 8.75 8.93 0.39
CA ALA A 67 8.82 10.02 -0.58
C ALA A 67 9.59 9.49 -1.79
N ILE A 68 8.92 9.37 -2.93
CA ILE A 68 9.46 8.71 -4.13
C ILE A 68 9.78 9.68 -5.25
N ALA A 69 9.18 10.87 -5.26
CA ALA A 69 9.47 11.90 -6.25
C ALA A 69 9.18 13.30 -5.70
N ARG A 70 9.40 14.32 -6.54
CA ARG A 70 8.94 15.67 -6.29
C ARG A 70 8.09 16.16 -7.46
N LYS A 71 7.08 16.96 -7.15
CA LYS A 71 6.25 17.67 -8.11
C LYS A 71 5.99 19.07 -7.57
N ASP A 72 6.31 20.09 -8.36
CA ASP A 72 6.15 21.50 -8.00
C ASP A 72 6.76 21.84 -6.61
N GLY A 73 7.93 21.29 -6.32
CA GLY A 73 8.64 21.46 -5.05
C GLY A 73 8.17 20.54 -3.90
N ALA A 74 6.97 19.97 -3.98
CA ALA A 74 6.39 19.09 -2.96
C ALA A 74 6.75 17.61 -3.18
N ALA A 75 6.75 16.81 -2.11
CA ALA A 75 7.04 15.38 -2.19
C ALA A 75 5.81 14.61 -2.71
N VAL A 76 6.04 13.67 -3.62
CA VAL A 76 5.06 12.63 -3.96
C VAL A 76 5.34 11.44 -3.07
N ASN A 77 4.38 11.12 -2.20
CA ASN A 77 4.48 10.03 -1.24
C ASN A 77 3.76 8.78 -1.74
N PHE A 78 4.39 7.62 -1.57
CA PHE A 78 3.77 6.31 -1.69
C PHE A 78 3.58 5.74 -0.29
N HIS A 79 2.32 5.59 0.14
CA HIS A 79 2.01 5.05 1.46
C HIS A 79 1.67 3.56 1.38
N TYR A 80 2.33 2.76 2.22
CA TYR A 80 2.01 1.37 2.47
C TYR A 80 1.21 1.29 3.78
N SER A 81 -0.11 1.18 3.68
CA SER A 81 -0.99 0.83 4.80
C SER A 81 -1.00 -0.69 4.92
N ILE A 82 -0.35 -1.24 5.94
CA ILE A 82 -0.15 -2.68 6.13
C ILE A 82 -1.19 -3.18 7.13
N GLU A 83 -2.12 -4.01 6.67
CA GLU A 83 -3.39 -4.29 7.34
C GLU A 83 -3.58 -5.79 7.65
N PRO A 84 -3.19 -6.26 8.85
CA PRO A 84 -3.38 -7.65 9.28
C PRO A 84 -4.80 -8.02 9.72
N MET A 85 -5.71 -7.04 9.77
CA MET A 85 -7.13 -7.22 10.11
C MET A 85 -7.38 -7.66 11.56
N ILE A 86 -6.44 -7.42 12.47
CA ILE A 86 -6.56 -7.74 13.89
C ILE A 86 -6.17 -6.54 14.78
N ASP A 87 -6.57 -6.63 16.03
CA ASP A 87 -6.03 -5.85 17.14
C ASP A 87 -5.18 -6.79 18.00
N PRO A 88 -3.84 -6.65 18.00
CA PRO A 88 -2.98 -7.50 18.82
C PRO A 88 -3.00 -7.11 20.31
N GLY A 89 -3.62 -5.98 20.69
CA GLY A 89 -3.71 -5.50 22.06
C GLY A 89 -2.44 -4.86 22.62
N ASP A 90 -1.31 -4.99 21.93
CA ASP A 90 -0.02 -4.39 22.28
C ASP A 90 0.38 -3.35 21.21
N PRO A 91 0.51 -2.06 21.56
CA PRO A 91 0.94 -1.00 20.64
C PRO A 91 2.31 -1.24 20.00
N ASP A 92 3.17 -2.04 20.64
CA ASP A 92 4.53 -2.29 20.18
C ASP A 92 4.65 -3.55 19.31
N PHE A 93 3.57 -4.32 19.20
CA PHE A 93 3.53 -5.61 18.51
C PHE A 93 4.08 -5.57 17.07
N TYR A 94 3.79 -4.50 16.32
CA TYR A 94 4.20 -4.39 14.92
C TYR A 94 5.58 -3.77 14.71
N LYS A 95 6.21 -3.16 15.74
CA LYS A 95 7.53 -2.52 15.58
C LYS A 95 8.58 -3.46 14.96
N PRO A 96 8.71 -4.74 15.36
CA PRO A 96 9.68 -5.65 14.76
C PRO A 96 9.45 -5.93 13.27
N PHE A 97 8.22 -5.74 12.76
CA PHE A 97 7.85 -5.99 11.37
C PHE A 97 8.23 -4.82 10.44
N ILE A 98 8.66 -3.68 11.00
CA ILE A 98 9.10 -2.50 10.27
C ILE A 98 10.62 -2.52 10.22
N LEU A 99 11.20 -2.70 9.03
CA LEU A 99 12.64 -2.95 8.88
C LEU A 99 13.44 -1.69 8.50
N VAL A 100 12.78 -0.54 8.50
CA VAL A 100 13.36 0.75 8.11
C VAL A 100 12.96 1.84 9.08
N LYS A 101 13.76 2.91 9.14
CA LYS A 101 13.50 4.07 10.00
C LYS A 101 13.24 5.34 9.21
N ARG A 102 12.53 6.30 9.82
CA ARG A 102 12.29 7.62 9.21
C ARG A 102 13.61 8.27 8.77
N GLY A 103 13.64 8.81 7.57
CA GLY A 103 14.81 9.43 6.93
C GLY A 103 15.77 8.45 6.24
N GLN A 104 15.60 7.14 6.40
CA GLN A 104 16.41 6.13 5.70
C GLN A 104 16.15 6.20 4.18
N ARG A 105 17.23 6.20 3.40
CA ARG A 105 17.15 6.02 1.94
C ARG A 105 16.93 4.55 1.61
N VAL A 106 16.11 4.30 0.60
CA VAL A 106 15.83 2.96 0.09
C VAL A 106 15.95 2.94 -1.42
N LYS A 107 16.33 1.79 -1.95
CA LYS A 107 16.32 1.46 -3.37
C LYS A 107 15.11 0.59 -3.70
N LYS A 108 14.62 0.70 -4.93
CA LYS A 108 13.61 -0.23 -5.45
C LYS A 108 14.07 -1.67 -5.22
N GLY A 109 13.22 -2.49 -4.61
CA GLY A 109 13.54 -3.87 -4.28
C GLY A 109 14.17 -4.08 -2.89
N ASP A 110 14.45 -3.03 -2.12
CA ASP A 110 14.83 -3.19 -0.71
C ASP A 110 13.64 -3.73 0.10
N VAL A 111 13.90 -4.63 1.05
CA VAL A 111 12.87 -5.08 1.99
C VAL A 111 12.66 -3.99 3.05
N ILE A 112 11.45 -3.44 3.11
CA ILE A 112 11.11 -2.33 4.02
C ILE A 112 10.28 -2.75 5.22
N ALA A 113 9.52 -3.85 5.10
CA ALA A 113 8.68 -4.38 6.15
C ALA A 113 8.38 -5.87 5.91
N ARG A 114 7.69 -6.49 6.86
CA ARG A 114 7.20 -7.88 6.78
C ARG A 114 5.70 -7.89 7.00
N MET A 115 4.95 -8.63 6.19
CA MET A 115 3.51 -8.74 6.33
C MET A 115 3.17 -9.71 7.46
N TYR A 116 2.87 -9.21 8.66
CA TYR A 116 2.26 -10.05 9.70
C TYR A 116 0.94 -10.66 9.18
N ILE A 117 0.83 -11.99 9.27
CA ILE A 117 -0.37 -12.76 8.92
C ILE A 117 -0.87 -13.43 10.21
N PRO A 118 -2.08 -13.11 10.69
CA PRO A 118 -2.62 -13.70 11.90
C PRO A 118 -2.83 -15.23 11.75
N PRO A 119 -2.72 -16.00 12.84
CA PRO A 119 -2.79 -17.47 12.79
C PRO A 119 -4.19 -18.00 12.43
N ARG A 120 -5.23 -17.23 12.75
CA ARG A 120 -6.63 -17.59 12.46
C ARG A 120 -6.96 -17.24 11.00
N ARG A 121 -7.29 -18.27 10.22
CA ARG A 121 -7.49 -18.17 8.76
C ARG A 121 -8.56 -17.15 8.35
N GLU A 122 -9.63 -17.02 9.13
CA GLU A 122 -10.71 -16.04 8.94
C GLU A 122 -10.23 -14.58 8.90
N PHE A 123 -9.16 -14.25 9.64
CA PHE A 123 -8.52 -12.94 9.62
C PHE A 123 -7.44 -12.88 8.54
N ALA A 124 -6.66 -13.97 8.43
CA ALA A 124 -5.54 -14.06 7.50
C ALA A 124 -5.98 -13.79 6.05
N GLN A 125 -7.12 -14.33 5.63
CA GLN A 125 -7.63 -14.17 4.26
C GLN A 125 -7.88 -12.71 3.85
N ASN A 126 -8.13 -11.83 4.82
CA ASN A 126 -8.38 -10.41 4.57
C ASN A 126 -7.12 -9.55 4.76
N THR A 127 -6.00 -10.17 5.11
CA THR A 127 -4.71 -9.50 5.32
C THR A 127 -4.17 -8.97 3.99
N HIS A 128 -3.87 -7.67 3.93
CA HIS A 128 -3.45 -7.03 2.69
C HIS A 128 -2.60 -5.78 2.95
N ILE A 129 -1.96 -5.28 1.88
CA ILE A 129 -1.45 -3.90 1.84
C ILE A 129 -2.44 -3.06 1.06
N HIS A 130 -2.92 -1.98 1.67
CA HIS A 130 -3.54 -0.88 0.96
C HIS A 130 -2.48 0.15 0.62
N PHE A 131 -2.28 0.44 -0.67
CA PHE A 131 -1.35 1.49 -1.06
C PHE A 131 -2.01 2.60 -1.83
N ASN A 132 -1.49 3.81 -1.61
CA ASN A 132 -1.95 5.01 -2.26
C ASN A 132 -0.76 5.94 -2.55
N LEU A 133 -0.94 6.75 -3.59
CA LEU A 133 -0.07 7.88 -3.87
C LEU A 133 -0.71 9.15 -3.28
N MET A 134 0.11 10.01 -2.71
CA MET A 134 -0.32 11.30 -2.19
C MET A 134 0.62 12.40 -2.71
N ASP A 135 0.03 13.38 -3.39
CA ASP A 135 0.69 14.65 -3.65
C ASP A 135 0.62 15.47 -2.36
N THR A 136 1.75 15.65 -1.67
CA THR A 136 1.75 16.34 -0.37
C THR A 136 1.44 17.83 -0.48
N GLY A 137 1.69 18.45 -1.65
CA GLY A 137 1.35 19.84 -1.91
C GLY A 137 -0.16 20.03 -2.02
N LYS A 138 -0.86 19.08 -2.65
CA LYS A 138 -2.32 19.13 -2.84
C LYS A 138 -3.13 18.40 -1.77
N ARG A 139 -2.48 17.64 -0.88
CA ARG A 139 -3.12 16.77 0.14
C ARG A 139 -4.20 15.85 -0.43
N GLN A 140 -4.01 15.40 -1.67
CA GLN A 140 -5.01 14.61 -2.40
C GLN A 140 -4.46 13.21 -2.69
N PHE A 141 -5.32 12.19 -2.52
CA PHE A 141 -5.02 10.86 -3.03
C PHE A 141 -4.94 10.92 -4.55
N MET A 142 -3.79 10.50 -5.08
CA MET A 142 -3.61 10.23 -6.48
C MET A 142 -3.96 8.76 -6.70
N ALA A 143 -4.93 8.50 -7.58
CA ALA A 143 -5.07 7.16 -8.11
C ALA A 143 -3.73 6.78 -8.76
N PRO A 144 -3.20 5.57 -8.53
CA PRO A 144 -2.00 5.08 -9.21
C PRO A 144 -2.31 4.70 -10.67
N THR A 145 -2.96 5.60 -11.41
CA THR A 145 -3.18 5.51 -12.84
C THR A 145 -1.91 5.92 -13.56
N ILE A 146 -1.15 4.92 -13.99
CA ILE A 146 0.10 5.10 -14.75
C ILE A 146 -0.14 5.32 -16.24
N PHE A 147 -1.35 5.06 -16.73
CA PHE A 147 -1.73 5.28 -18.11
C PHE A 147 -2.43 6.61 -18.25
N GLY A 148 -1.86 7.50 -19.07
CA GLY A 148 -2.57 8.71 -19.49
C GLY A 148 -3.77 8.38 -20.38
N ASP A 149 -4.69 9.34 -20.53
CA ASP A 149 -5.96 9.18 -21.24
C ASP A 149 -5.81 8.57 -22.65
N LYS A 150 -4.72 8.90 -23.34
CA LYS A 150 -4.40 8.36 -24.67
C LYS A 150 -4.17 6.85 -24.67
N ILE A 151 -3.46 6.31 -23.69
CA ILE A 151 -3.13 4.88 -23.59
C ILE A 151 -4.38 4.09 -23.17
N VAL A 152 -5.09 4.61 -22.18
CA VAL A 152 -6.40 4.09 -21.76
C VAL A 152 -7.38 4.04 -22.94
N GLY A 153 -7.48 5.11 -23.71
CA GLY A 153 -8.36 5.19 -24.88
C GLY A 153 -8.03 4.15 -25.95
N ARG A 154 -6.73 3.82 -26.14
CA ARG A 154 -6.30 2.74 -27.03
C ARG A 154 -6.72 1.37 -26.52
N PHE A 155 -6.56 1.10 -25.23
CA PHE A 155 -6.94 -0.18 -24.65
C PHE A 155 -8.44 -0.44 -24.78
N HIS A 156 -9.29 0.53 -24.46
CA HIS A 156 -10.75 0.37 -24.58
C HIS A 156 -11.25 0.16 -26.00
N ARG A 157 -10.54 0.66 -27.02
CA ARG A 157 -10.87 0.37 -28.42
C ARG A 157 -10.66 -1.09 -28.78
N VAL A 158 -9.75 -1.78 -28.08
CA VAL A 158 -9.42 -3.20 -28.33
C VAL A 158 -10.23 -4.13 -27.43
N TRP A 159 -10.46 -3.76 -26.17
CA TRP A 159 -11.01 -4.67 -25.13
C TRP A 159 -12.37 -4.23 -24.57
N GLY A 160 -12.94 -3.11 -25.04
CA GLY A 160 -14.21 -2.55 -24.57
C GLY A 160 -14.12 -1.69 -23.31
N LYS A 161 -15.22 -0.99 -22.98
CA LYS A 161 -15.35 -0.14 -21.78
C LYS A 161 -16.03 -0.94 -20.67
N ARG A 162 -15.30 -1.50 -19.70
CA ARG A 162 -15.89 -1.88 -18.40
C ARG A 162 -15.57 -0.78 -17.39
N GLY A 163 -16.58 -0.19 -16.75
CA GLY A 163 -16.34 0.95 -15.85
C GLY A 163 -17.59 1.69 -15.37
N LEU A 164 -18.62 0.97 -14.94
CA LEU A 164 -19.76 1.56 -14.25
C LEU A 164 -19.79 1.05 -12.80
N ASP A 165 -19.90 1.98 -11.83
CA ASP A 165 -20.27 1.74 -10.43
C ASP A 165 -21.68 2.32 -10.27
N GLY A 166 -22.71 1.49 -10.49
CA GLY A 166 -24.08 1.96 -10.70
C GLY A 166 -24.19 2.76 -12.01
N GLU A 167 -24.74 3.98 -11.95
CA GLU A 167 -24.80 4.91 -13.10
C GLU A 167 -23.51 5.73 -13.27
N THR A 168 -22.58 5.64 -12.32
CA THR A 168 -21.37 6.48 -12.33
C THR A 168 -20.24 5.82 -13.11
N ARG A 169 -19.71 6.55 -14.09
CA ARG A 169 -18.53 6.14 -14.84
C ARG A 169 -17.29 6.13 -13.94
N ILE A 170 -16.73 4.95 -13.71
CA ILE A 170 -15.47 4.77 -13.01
C ILE A 170 -14.36 5.38 -13.89
N PRO A 171 -13.53 6.30 -13.37
CA PRO A 171 -12.38 6.80 -14.09
C PRO A 171 -11.45 5.63 -14.41
N PRO A 172 -10.95 5.57 -15.64
CA PRO A 172 -10.31 4.37 -16.14
C PRO A 172 -8.99 4.10 -15.43
N CYS A 173 -8.92 2.97 -14.71
CA CYS A 173 -7.72 2.49 -14.06
C CYS A 173 -7.36 1.10 -14.58
N MET A 174 -6.17 0.96 -15.14
CA MET A 174 -5.48 -0.33 -15.27
C MET A 174 -4.12 -0.21 -14.61
N GLY A 175 -3.73 -1.24 -13.87
CA GLY A 175 -2.38 -1.39 -13.33
C GLY A 175 -1.63 -2.47 -14.08
N TYR A 176 -0.50 -2.12 -14.70
CA TYR A 176 0.60 -3.07 -14.84
C TYR A 176 1.96 -2.36 -14.99
N ARG A 177 2.90 -2.81 -14.14
CA ARG A 177 4.37 -2.70 -14.19
C ARG A 177 4.99 -1.53 -14.97
N LEU A 178 5.48 -0.53 -14.23
CA LEU A 178 6.47 0.43 -14.72
C LEU A 178 7.87 -0.21 -14.71
N SER A 179 8.54 -0.25 -15.86
CA SER A 179 9.99 -0.41 -15.90
C SER A 179 10.68 0.84 -15.32
N GLY A 180 11.93 0.73 -14.85
CA GLY A 180 12.67 1.87 -14.29
C GLY A 180 12.71 3.15 -15.15
N PRO A 181 12.79 3.05 -16.50
CA PRO A 181 12.72 4.20 -17.42
C PRO A 181 11.36 4.89 -17.50
N GLU A 182 10.28 4.25 -17.08
CA GLU A 182 8.90 4.75 -17.26
C GLU A 182 8.36 5.46 -16.01
N ASN A 183 9.21 5.91 -15.09
CA ASN A 183 8.75 6.68 -13.94
C ASN A 183 8.22 8.06 -14.39
N PRO A 184 6.90 8.33 -14.38
CA PRO A 184 6.36 9.61 -14.84
C PRO A 184 6.72 10.77 -13.90
N PHE A 185 7.40 10.49 -12.78
CA PHE A 185 7.78 11.46 -11.76
C PHE A 185 9.30 11.70 -11.67
N GLY A 186 10.11 11.17 -12.59
CA GLY A 186 11.56 11.46 -12.69
C GLY A 186 12.50 10.52 -11.89
N THR A 187 13.74 10.96 -11.60
CA THR A 187 14.84 10.13 -11.07
C THR A 187 14.84 9.90 -9.54
N GLY A 188 13.67 9.98 -8.89
CA GLY A 188 13.51 9.71 -7.46
C GLY A 188 13.67 10.94 -6.55
N ALA A 189 13.08 10.91 -5.36
CA ALA A 189 13.14 12.01 -4.40
C ALA A 189 14.55 12.20 -3.80
N LYS A 190 15.10 13.43 -3.91
CA LYS A 190 16.32 13.83 -3.19
C LYS A 190 15.97 14.51 -1.86
N LYS A 191 16.69 14.14 -0.80
CA LYS A 191 16.63 14.82 0.51
C LYS A 191 17.20 16.24 0.33
N GLN A 192 16.44 17.28 0.65
CA GLN A 192 17.00 18.62 0.86
C GLN A 192 17.57 18.63 2.28
N LEU A 193 18.85 19.03 2.40
CA LEU A 193 19.52 19.27 3.67
C LEU A 193 18.96 20.53 4.31
#